data_AF-A0A1I8CPC0-F1
#
_entry.id   AF-A0A1I8CPC0-F1
#
_cell.length_a   1.000
_cell.length_b   1.000
_cell.length_c   1.000
_cell.angle_alpha   90.00
_cell.angle_beta   90.00
_cell.angle_gamma   90.00
#
_symmetry.space_group_name_H-M   'P 1'
#
loop_
_entity.id
_entity.type
_entity.pdbx_description
1 polymer ?
#
loop_
_entity_poly.entity_id
_entity_poly.type
_entity_poly.pdbx_seq_one_letter_code
_entity_poly.pdbx_strand_id
1 'polypeptide(L)' 'MTSKDKIFQCQYKLGVDMNNDICQAEASYATCMMNVYEPYCGKDAGVYTCNVVKTGVEHALPQCTSNLISCPKYSFA' A
#
# COMPACT_ATOMS: atom_id res chain seq x y z
N MET A 1 -15.21 4.48 12.78
CA MET A 1 -13.80 4.04 12.65
C MET A 1 -12.98 5.22 12.14
N THR A 2 -11.99 5.67 12.89
CA THR A 2 -11.15 6.82 12.53
C THR A 2 -10.10 6.42 11.49
N SER A 3 -9.43 7.38 10.84
CA SER A 3 -8.34 7.08 9.89
C SER A 3 -7.18 6.35 10.58
N LYS A 4 -6.91 6.63 11.86
CA LYS A 4 -5.88 5.93 12.66
C LYS A 4 -6.20 4.45 12.82
N ASP A 5 -7.46 4.11 13.10
CA ASP A 5 -7.91 2.73 13.23
C ASP A 5 -7.73 1.95 11.91
N LYS A 6 -8.00 2.60 10.77
CA LYS A 6 -7.81 2.02 9.44
C LYS A 6 -6.33 1.77 9.12
N ILE A 7 -5.44 2.71 9.45
CA ILE A 7 -3.99 2.54 9.26
C ILE A 7 -3.48 1.37 10.12
N PHE A 8 -3.91 1.30 11.38
CA PHE A 8 -3.54 0.20 12.27
C PHE A 8 -4.00 -1.15 11.72
N GLN A 9 -5.21 -1.24 11.16
CA GLN A 9 -5.69 -2.46 10.50
C GLN A 9 -4.84 -2.86 9.30
N CYS A 10 -4.40 -1.90 8.47
CA CYS A 10 -3.49 -2.19 7.36
C CYS A 10 -2.16 -2.79 7.87
N GLN A 11 -1.58 -2.20 8.91
CA GLN A 11 -0.32 -2.67 9.51
C GLN A 11 -0.46 -4.03 10.19
N TYR A 12 -1.56 -4.23 10.93
CA TYR A 12 -1.87 -5.51 11.55
C TYR A 12 -2.01 -6.60 10.50
N LYS A 13 -2.74 -6.33 9.42
CA LYS A 13 -2.91 -7.28 8.32
C LYS A 13 -1.58 -7.60 7.63
N LEU A 14 -0.72 -6.60 7.41
CA LEU A 14 0.64 -6.82 6.91
C LEU A 14 1.40 -7.81 7.81
N GLY A 15 1.46 -7.56 9.12
CA GLY A 15 2.17 -8.43 10.06
C GLY A 15 1.63 -9.88 10.10
N VAL A 16 0.32 -10.07 9.90
CA VAL A 16 -0.29 -11.40 9.81
C VAL A 16 0.08 -12.08 8.48
N ASP A 17 -0.09 -11.37 7.37
CA ASP A 17 0.02 -11.94 6.02
C ASP A 17 1.48 -12.20 5.60
N MET A 18 2.44 -11.45 6.14
CA MET A 18 3.88 -11.61 5.84
C MET A 18 4.44 -13.00 6.16
N ASN A 19 3.81 -13.74 7.09
CA ASN A 19 4.23 -15.10 7.42
C ASN A 19 3.93 -16.11 6.31
N ASN A 20 3.03 -15.76 5.37
CA ASN A 20 2.64 -16.63 4.27
C ASN A 20 3.33 -16.23 2.97
N ASP A 21 3.14 -14.99 2.54
CA ASP A 21 3.74 -14.43 1.33
C ASP A 21 4.00 -12.94 1.54
N ILE A 22 5.27 -12.61 1.77
CA ILE A 22 5.70 -11.24 2.02
C ILE A 22 5.42 -10.30 0.85
N CYS A 23 5.53 -10.78 -0.40
CA CYS A 23 5.30 -9.95 -1.58
C CYS A 23 3.81 -9.62 -1.74
N GLN A 24 2.94 -10.60 -1.55
CA GLN A 24 1.49 -10.39 -1.57
C GLN A 24 1.02 -9.54 -0.38
N ALA A 25 1.62 -9.71 0.79
CA ALA A 25 1.31 -8.94 1.99
C ALA A 25 1.60 -7.44 1.80
N GLU A 26 2.79 -7.12 1.26
CA GLU A 26 3.17 -5.75 0.93
C GLU A 26 2.28 -5.13 -0.16
N ALA A 27 1.93 -5.89 -1.20
CA ALA A 27 1.00 -5.42 -2.23
C ALA A 27 -0.41 -5.12 -1.66
N SER A 28 -0.88 -5.97 -0.74
CA SER A 28 -2.14 -5.77 -0.02
C SER A 28 -2.07 -4.56 0.91
N TYR A 29 -0.93 -4.36 1.57
CA TYR A 29 -0.69 -3.21 2.44
C TYR A 29 -0.72 -1.89 1.66
N ALA A 30 -0.03 -1.80 0.52
CA ALA A 30 -0.05 -0.62 -0.35
C ALA A 30 -1.48 -0.26 -0.79
N THR A 31 -2.28 -1.26 -1.19
CA THR A 31 -3.69 -1.09 -1.55
C THR A 31 -4.51 -0.58 -0.36
N CYS A 32 -4.30 -1.17 0.82
CA CYS A 32 -5.00 -0.78 2.03
C CYS A 32 -4.72 0.70 2.36
N MET A 33 -3.44 1.09 2.36
CA MET A 33 -3.04 2.46 2.64
C MET A 33 -3.60 3.45 1.62
N MET A 34 -3.56 3.14 0.33
CA MET A 34 -4.22 3.96 -0.71
C MET A 34 -5.70 4.20 -0.39
N ASN A 35 -6.45 3.14 -0.06
CA ASN A 35 -7.87 3.21 0.27
C ASN A 35 -8.15 3.94 1.60
N VAL A 36 -7.17 4.00 2.51
CA VAL A 36 -7.26 4.88 3.67
C VAL A 36 -7.14 6.33 3.26
N TYR A 37 -6.11 6.71 2.49
CA TYR A 37 -5.83 8.12 2.22
C TYR A 37 -6.75 8.76 1.19
N GLU A 38 -7.20 8.02 0.17
CA GLU A 38 -8.01 8.57 -0.92
C GLU A 38 -9.31 9.26 -0.45
N PRO A 39 -10.14 8.68 0.44
CA PRO A 39 -11.37 9.32 0.91
C PRO A 39 -11.16 10.59 1.76
N TYR A 40 -9.99 10.76 2.39
CA TYR A 40 -9.73 11.91 3.27
C TYR A 40 -8.89 13.00 2.61
N CYS A 41 -7.99 12.61 1.70
CA CYS A 41 -6.98 13.51 1.12
C CYS A 41 -7.09 13.60 -0.42
N GLY A 42 -8.02 12.88 -1.03
CA GLY A 42 -8.25 12.85 -2.47
C GLY A 42 -7.43 11.77 -3.19
N LYS A 43 -7.79 11.54 -4.47
CA LYS A 43 -7.23 10.48 -5.32
C LYS A 43 -5.70 10.52 -5.40
N ASP A 44 -5.11 11.70 -5.57
CA ASP A 44 -3.65 11.83 -5.71
C ASP A 44 -2.88 11.49 -4.44
N ALA A 45 -3.48 11.71 -3.27
CA ALA A 45 -2.89 11.27 -2.00
C ALA A 45 -2.90 9.75 -1.88
N GLY A 46 -3.98 9.09 -2.33
CA GLY A 46 -4.03 7.63 -2.44
C GLY A 46 -2.95 7.10 -3.39
N VAL A 47 -2.84 7.69 -4.59
CA VAL A 47 -1.83 7.32 -5.59
C VAL A 47 -0.41 7.53 -5.06
N TYR A 48 -0.12 8.68 -4.44
CA TYR A 48 1.17 8.94 -3.82
C TYR A 48 1.52 7.88 -2.76
N THR A 49 0.57 7.56 -1.89
CA THR A 49 0.77 6.57 -0.83
C THR A 49 1.09 5.19 -1.39
N CYS A 50 0.36 4.75 -2.42
CA CYS A 50 0.65 3.49 -3.11
C CYS A 50 2.08 3.47 -3.68
N ASN A 51 2.48 4.53 -4.38
CA ASN A 51 3.81 4.62 -5.00
C ASN A 51 4.94 4.65 -3.96
N VAL A 52 4.76 5.33 -2.83
CA VAL A 52 5.76 5.32 -1.74
C VAL A 52 5.98 3.91 -1.20
N VAL A 53 4.90 3.16 -0.92
CA VAL A 53 5.02 1.78 -0.45
C VAL A 53 5.68 0.92 -1.52
N LYS A 54 5.26 1.05 -2.79
CA LYS A 54 5.87 0.33 -3.91
C LYS A 54 7.38 0.55 -4.01
N THR A 55 7.85 1.79 -3.97
CA THR A 55 9.27 2.12 -3.99
C THR A 55 10.01 1.55 -2.77
N GLY A 56 9.38 1.58 -1.59
CA GLY A 56 9.92 0.95 -0.39
C GLY A 56 10.13 -0.56 -0.57
N VAL A 57 9.15 -1.25 -1.14
CA VAL A 57 9.22 -2.69 -1.45
C VAL A 57 10.28 -2.99 -2.50
N GLU A 58 10.36 -2.20 -3.57
CA GLU A 58 11.40 -2.33 -4.59
C GLU A 58 12.82 -2.26 -3.99
N HIS A 59 13.01 -1.38 -3.01
CA HIS A 59 14.30 -1.20 -2.35
C HIS A 59 14.59 -2.30 -1.32
N ALA A 60 13.63 -2.62 -0.45
CA ALA A 60 13.84 -3.54 0.67
C ALA A 60 13.69 -5.02 0.28
N LEU A 61 12.85 -5.32 -0.70
CA LEU A 61 12.49 -6.67 -1.14
C LEU A 61 12.52 -6.77 -2.68
N PRO A 62 13.70 -6.68 -3.32
CA PRO A 62 13.81 -6.73 -4.79
C PRO A 62 13.23 -8.01 -5.42
N GLN A 63 13.17 -9.12 -4.67
CA GLN A 63 12.53 -10.35 -5.11
C GLN A 63 11.02 -10.21 -5.35
N CYS A 64 10.39 -9.18 -4.77
CA CYS A 64 8.97 -8.89 -4.95
C CYS A 64 8.69 -7.98 -6.14
N THR A 65 9.71 -7.50 -6.86
CA THR A 65 9.55 -6.53 -7.96
C THR A 65 8.65 -7.03 -9.09
N SER A 66 8.63 -8.33 -9.38
CA SER A 66 7.71 -8.92 -10.38
C SER A 66 6.25 -8.93 -9.94
N ASN A 67 6.00 -8.86 -8.63
CA ASN A 67 4.67 -8.94 -8.01
C ASN A 67 4.20 -7.57 -7.49
N LEU A 68 4.81 -6.49 -7.96
CA LEU A 68 4.43 -5.16 -7.53
C LEU A 68 3.03 -4.82 -7.99
N ILE A 69 2.26 -4.32 -7.04
CA ILE A 69 0.97 -3.68 -7.27
C ILE A 69 1.08 -2.61 -8.35
N SER A 70 0.09 -2.63 -9.26
CA SER A 70 -0.17 -1.51 -10.16
C SER A 70 -0.84 -0.36 -9.40
N CYS A 71 -0.06 0.64 -9.00
CA CYS A 71 -0.62 1.88 -8.47
C CYS A 71 -1.34 2.66 -9.59
N PRO A 72 -2.51 3.29 -9.31
CA PRO A 72 -3.20 4.10 -10.31
C PRO A 72 -2.37 5.30 -10.76
N LYS A 73 -2.70 5.88 -11.91
CA LYS A 73 -2.11 7.16 -12.35
C LYS A 73 -2.67 8.32 -11.53
N TYR A 74 -1.86 9.35 -11.34
CA TYR A 74 -2.30 10.64 -10.81
C TYR A 74 -3.46 11.20 -11.65
N SER A 75 -4.34 11.95 -11.00
CA SER A 75 -5.57 12.50 -11.57
C SER A 75 -5.35 13.61 -12.60
N PHE A 76 -4.13 14.16 -12.66
CA PHE A 76 -3.71 15.15 -13.65
C PHE A 76 -3.20 14.55 -14.98
N ALA A 77 -3.37 13.24 -15.18
CA ALA A 77 -3.00 12.56 -16.42
C ALA A 77 -4.09 12.64 -17.49
#